data_AF-A0A9X9F4U5-F1
#
_entry.id   AF-A0A9X9F4U5-F1
#
_cell.length_a   1.000
_cell.length_b   1.000
_cell.length_c   1.000
_cell.angle_alpha   90.00
_cell.angle_beta   90.00
_cell.angle_gamma   90.00
#
_symmetry.space_group_name_H-M   'P 1'
#
loop_
_entity.id
_entity.type
_entity.pdbx_description
1 polymer ?
#
loop_
_entity_poly.entity_id
_entity_poly.type
_entity_poly.pdbx_seq_one_letter_code
_entity_poly.pdbx_strand_id
1 'polypeptide(L)' 'MTNTNEITKEKIMEAFHFRHACKEFDPMHKISEEDFKFILETGRLSPSSFGYEPWKFIVVQNKELREKL' A
#
# COMPACT_ATOMS: atom_id res chain seq x y z
N MET A 1 18.91 26.27 3.24
CA MET A 1 18.75 24.81 3.18
C MET A 1 17.31 24.52 3.57
N THR A 2 16.41 24.38 2.61
CA THR A 2 15.01 24.01 2.88
C THR A 2 14.97 22.52 3.19
N ASN A 3 14.41 22.16 4.34
CA ASN A 3 14.28 20.77 4.78
C ASN A 3 13.24 20.09 3.87
N THR A 4 13.68 19.22 2.95
CA THR A 4 12.85 18.61 1.89
C THR A 4 11.84 17.57 2.39
N ASN A 5 11.72 17.37 3.71
CA ASN A 5 11.01 16.25 4.33
C ASN A 5 9.68 16.63 5.01
N GLU A 6 9.16 17.83 4.78
CA GLU A 6 7.90 18.24 5.40
C GLU A 6 6.69 17.86 4.52
N ILE A 7 5.86 16.96 5.04
CA ILE A 7 4.58 16.61 4.42
C ILE A 7 3.56 17.69 4.81
N THR A 8 3.05 18.43 3.84
CA THR A 8 2.05 19.48 4.10
C THR A 8 0.65 18.88 4.28
N LYS A 9 -0.25 19.61 4.96
CA LYS A 9 -1.65 19.18 5.13
C LYS A 9 -2.34 19.02 3.78
N GLU A 10 -2.01 19.86 2.81
CA GLU A 10 -2.55 19.84 1.45
C GLU A 10 -2.16 18.54 0.74
N LYS A 11 -0.89 18.14 0.81
CA LYS A 11 -0.42 16.85 0.25
C LYS A 11 -1.12 15.64 0.89
N ILE A 12 -1.38 15.71 2.20
CA ILE A 12 -2.17 14.69 2.88
C ILE A 12 -3.58 14.66 2.30
N MET A 13 -4.26 15.80 2.22
CA MET A 13 -5.62 15.87 1.67
C MET A 13 -5.69 15.38 0.21
N GLU A 14 -4.69 15.72 -0.61
CA GLU A 14 -4.56 15.20 -1.99
C GLU A 14 -4.48 13.68 -2.02
N ALA A 15 -3.64 13.06 -1.18
CA ALA A 15 -3.53 11.60 -1.10
C ALA A 15 -4.85 10.95 -0.68
N PHE A 16 -5.57 11.56 0.27
CA PHE A 16 -6.88 11.08 0.72
C PHE A 16 -7.97 11.24 -0.35
N HIS A 17 -7.94 12.30 -1.17
CA HIS A 17 -8.84 12.47 -2.30
C HIS A 17 -8.51 11.53 -3.47
N PHE A 18 -7.22 11.28 -3.72
CA PHE A 18 -6.77 10.36 -4.76
C PHE A 18 -7.17 8.90 -4.45
N ARG A 19 -7.07 8.48 -3.18
CA ARG A 19 -7.40 7.12 -2.77
C ARG A 19 -8.89 6.82 -2.98
N HIS A 20 -9.19 5.87 -3.86
CA HIS A 20 -10.54 5.38 -4.14
C HIS A 20 -10.55 3.87 -4.38
N ALA A 21 -11.74 3.26 -4.43
CA ALA A 21 -11.90 1.85 -4.77
C ALA A 21 -11.78 1.66 -6.31
N CYS A 22 -10.55 1.42 -6.77
CA CYS A 22 -10.25 1.17 -8.18
C CYS A 22 -10.76 -0.22 -8.62
N LYS A 23 -11.44 -0.30 -9.77
CA LYS A 23 -12.06 -1.53 -10.30
C LYS A 23 -11.29 -2.16 -11.45
N GLU A 24 -10.50 -1.36 -12.18
CA GLU A 24 -9.74 -1.78 -13.35
C GLU A 24 -8.32 -1.21 -13.25
N PHE A 25 -7.33 -2.06 -13.47
CA PHE A 25 -5.92 -1.70 -13.41
C PHE A 25 -5.25 -1.93 -14.76
N ASP A 26 -4.26 -1.11 -15.10
CA ASP A 26 -3.40 -1.37 -16.26
C ASP A 26 -2.63 -2.69 -16.05
N PRO A 27 -2.83 -3.73 -16.88
CA PRO A 27 -2.18 -5.02 -16.70
C PRO A 27 -0.66 -4.97 -16.94
N MET A 28 -0.18 -3.99 -17.71
CA MET A 28 1.23 -3.81 -18.06
C MET A 28 1.98 -3.03 -16.99
N HIS A 29 1.29 -2.22 -16.19
CA HIS A 29 1.92 -1.49 -15.10
C HIS A 29 2.13 -2.39 -13.89
N LYS A 30 3.39 -2.50 -13.43
CA LYS A 30 3.76 -3.22 -12.21
C LYS A 30 4.33 -2.24 -11.19
N ILE A 31 3.89 -2.38 -9.94
CA ILE A 31 4.47 -1.68 -8.80
C ILE A 31 5.92 -2.16 -8.65
N SER A 32 6.84 -1.24 -8.39
CA SER A 32 8.24 -1.58 -8.12
C SER A 32 8.36 -2.45 -6.87
N GLU A 33 9.43 -3.24 -6.77
CA GLU A 33 9.65 -4.06 -5.56
C GLU A 33 9.80 -3.19 -4.31
N GLU A 34 10.44 -2.03 -4.43
CA GLU A 34 10.64 -1.06 -3.37
C GLU A 34 9.31 -0.50 -2.85
N ASP A 35 8.46 0.01 -3.75
CA ASP A 35 7.16 0.57 -3.36
C ASP A 35 6.24 -0.51 -2.80
N PHE A 36 6.29 -1.72 -3.35
CA PHE A 36 5.47 -2.83 -2.85
C PHE A 36 5.90 -3.25 -1.43
N LYS A 37 7.20 -3.29 -1.16
CA LYS A 37 7.74 -3.52 0.19
C LYS A 37 7.35 -2.39 1.14
N PHE A 38 7.40 -1.15 0.69
CA PHE A 38 6.96 0.00 1.48
C PHE A 38 5.49 -0.15 1.90
N ILE A 39 4.60 -0.51 0.97
CA ILE A 39 3.18 -0.77 1.28
C ILE A 39 3.03 -1.85 2.36
N LEU A 40 3.71 -3.00 2.21
CA LEU A 40 3.66 -4.08 3.20
C LEU A 40 4.18 -3.64 4.57
N GLU A 41 5.25 -2.85 4.60
CA GLU A 41 5.83 -2.33 5.83
C GLU A 41 4.87 -1.38 6.56
N THR A 42 4.12 -0.54 5.84
CA THR A 42 3.07 0.28 6.47
C THR A 42 1.96 -0.56 7.11
N GLY A 43 1.62 -1.70 6.51
CA GLY A 43 0.69 -2.67 7.09
C GLY A 43 1.27 -3.33 8.34
N ARG A 44 2.53 -3.75 8.29
CA ARG A 44 3.25 -4.37 9.43
C ARG A 44 3.34 -3.43 10.63
N LEU A 45 3.62 -2.15 10.39
CA LEU A 45 3.77 -1.13 11.43
C LEU A 45 2.44 -0.55 11.94
N SER A 46 1.31 -1.01 11.41
CA SER A 46 -0.01 -0.54 11.87
C SER A 46 -0.23 -0.94 13.34
N PRO A 47 -0.89 -0.08 14.14
CA PRO A 47 -1.18 -0.41 15.53
C PRO A 47 -2.20 -1.56 15.61
N SER A 48 -2.06 -2.41 16.63
CA SER A 48 -3.02 -3.46 16.98
C SER A 48 -3.31 -3.43 18.47
N SER A 49 -4.50 -3.91 18.87
CA SER A 49 -4.84 -4.04 20.29
C SER A 49 -3.77 -4.90 20.98
N PHE A 50 -3.23 -4.40 22.09
CA PHE A 50 -2.13 -5.00 22.86
C PHE A 50 -0.85 -5.32 22.04
N GLY A 51 -0.70 -4.80 20.82
CA GLY A 51 0.41 -5.18 19.95
C GLY A 51 0.37 -6.63 19.48
N TYR A 52 -0.82 -7.24 19.39
CA TYR A 52 -0.95 -8.66 19.01
C TYR A 52 -0.61 -8.97 17.56
N GLU A 53 -0.71 -7.97 16.67
CA GLU A 53 -0.45 -8.12 15.24
C GLU A 53 -1.08 -9.40 14.65
N PRO A 54 -2.39 -9.69 14.87
CA PRO A 54 -3.00 -10.97 14.54
C PRO A 54 -3.35 -11.07 13.04
N TRP A 55 -2.43 -10.67 12.18
CA TRP A 55 -2.59 -10.63 10.73
C TRP A 55 -1.50 -11.42 10.02
N LYS A 56 -1.84 -11.89 8.82
CA LYS A 56 -0.89 -12.38 7.83
C LYS A 56 -1.19 -11.69 6.51
N PHE A 57 -0.16 -11.12 5.90
CA PHE A 57 -0.26 -10.59 4.53
C PHE A 57 0.15 -11.70 3.57
N ILE A 58 -0.82 -12.26 2.83
CA ILE A 58 -0.56 -13.29 1.83
C ILE A 58 -0.48 -12.60 0.46
N VAL A 59 0.73 -12.55 -0.11
CA VAL A 59 0.98 -11.93 -1.41
C VAL A 59 0.77 -12.96 -2.51
N VAL A 60 -0.42 -12.97 -3.11
CA VAL A 60 -0.76 -13.89 -4.20
C VAL A 60 -0.28 -13.33 -5.53
N GLN A 61 0.88 -13.74 -6.04
CA GLN A 61 1.38 -13.34 -7.39
C GLN A 61 1.14 -14.39 -8.48
N ASN A 62 0.80 -15.63 -8.10
CA ASN A 62 0.53 -16.69 -9.06
C ASN A 62 -0.74 -16.38 -9.87
N LYS A 63 -0.59 -16.28 -11.20
CA LYS A 63 -1.68 -15.91 -12.12
C LYS A 63 -2.79 -16.96 -12.15
N GLU A 64 -2.44 -18.25 -12.24
CA GLU A 64 -3.40 -19.35 -12.27
C GLU A 64 -4.25 -19.42 -11.01
N LEU A 65 -3.67 -19.10 -9.85
CA LEU A 65 -4.38 -19.03 -8.58
C LEU A 65 -5.35 -17.84 -8.55
N ARG A 66 -4.94 -16.67 -9.07
CA ARG A 66 -5.83 -15.49 -9.15
C ARG A 66 -7.02 -15.73 -10.08
N GLU A 67 -6.85 -16.47 -11.17
CA GLU A 67 -7.94 -16.80 -12.10
C GLU A 67 -8.96 -17.80 -11.53
N LYS A 68 -8.60 -18.55 -10.48
CA LYS A 68 -9.48 -19.53 -9.82
C LYS A 68 -10.32 -18.94 -8.68
N LEU A 69 -9.99 -17.75 -8.19
CA LEU A 69 -10.67 -17.05 -7.10
C LEU A 69 -11.80 -16.17 -7.63
#